data_AF-A0A8T8CZL3-F1
#
_entry.id   AF-A0A8T8CZL3-F1
#
_cell.length_a   1.000
_cell.length_b   1.000
_cell.length_c   1.000
_cell.angle_alpha   90.00
_cell.angle_beta   90.00
_cell.angle_gamma   90.00
#
_symmetry.space_group_name_H-M   'P 1'
#
loop_
_entity.id
_entity.type
_entity.pdbx_description
1 polymer ?
#
loop_
_entity_poly.entity_id
_entity_poly.type
_entity_poly.pdbx_seq_one_letter_code
_entity_poly.pdbx_strand_id
1 'polypeptide(L)'
;MRPDGFREAPVAIVGGSGFIGSNLADSLLSDGVPVLVIDNLSRPGVDQNLAWLAQKHGNKLAVETVDVRDGDVLAPLLAHSKAIFHLAAQTAVTTSLVQPSEDFDINLRGTFNVLEAARRSGRRIPVIFASTNKVYGGLPDVTVREEDDRCVPCDAGIRANGIDETCGLDFCTPYGCSKGAADQYVLDYAKSYDLPTAVLRMSCIYGPRQFGTEDQGWVAHFLLSALSGRPITIYGNGKQVRDILHVSDAVAAYRGVLARIEDIKGQAFNLGGGPGNAVSLRMLLKQIGELTGRNLSIRYDRERTGDQPFFVADTRKIEVTLGWKAHVTWRDGVRDLADWLQRHRLEPEPARYVA
;
A
#
# COMPACT_ATOMS: atom_id res chain seq x y z
N MET A 1 8.23 30.78 -10.97
CA MET A 1 9.03 30.70 -9.73
C MET A 1 9.16 29.25 -9.39
N ARG A 2 10.37 28.74 -9.14
CA ARG A 2 10.51 27.41 -8.55
C ARG A 2 9.82 27.48 -7.17
N PRO A 3 9.26 26.38 -6.64
CA PRO A 3 9.05 26.31 -5.20
C PRO A 3 10.46 26.28 -4.57
N ASP A 4 11.05 27.47 -4.38
CA ASP A 4 12.47 27.70 -4.08
C ASP A 4 12.82 27.36 -2.62
N GLY A 5 12.63 26.09 -2.24
CA GLY A 5 13.05 25.54 -0.94
C GLY A 5 14.28 24.64 -1.02
N PHE A 6 14.53 23.99 -2.16
CA PHE A 6 15.58 22.97 -2.28
C PHE A 6 16.72 23.37 -3.22
N ARG A 7 17.96 23.10 -2.78
CA ARG A 7 19.16 23.22 -3.62
C ARG A 7 19.25 22.14 -4.70
N GLU A 8 18.58 21.01 -4.50
CA GLU A 8 18.52 19.87 -5.43
C GLU A 8 17.06 19.50 -5.75
N ALA A 9 16.81 18.86 -6.89
CA ALA A 9 15.48 18.39 -7.25
C ALA A 9 14.98 17.32 -6.24
N PRO A 10 13.80 17.50 -5.62
CA PRO A 10 13.29 16.57 -4.63
C PRO A 10 12.73 15.29 -5.29
N VAL A 11 12.58 14.24 -4.48
CA VAL A 11 11.66 13.13 -4.81
C VAL A 11 10.27 13.55 -4.35
N ALA A 12 9.30 13.52 -5.26
CA ALA A 12 7.90 13.74 -4.90
C ALA A 12 7.25 12.44 -4.44
N ILE A 13 6.45 12.53 -3.36
CA ILE A 13 5.62 11.44 -2.86
C ILE A 13 4.19 11.95 -2.79
N VAL A 14 3.38 11.56 -3.77
CA VAL A 14 1.95 11.86 -3.81
C VAL A 14 1.24 10.85 -2.91
N GLY A 15 0.50 11.31 -1.90
CA GLY A 15 0.06 10.48 -0.77
C GLY A 15 1.15 10.30 0.30
N GLY A 16 2.09 11.26 0.39
CA GLY A 16 3.27 11.16 1.25
C GLY A 16 3.01 11.25 2.75
N SER A 17 1.82 11.70 3.16
CA SER A 17 1.42 11.74 4.57
C SER A 17 0.83 10.40 5.04
N GLY A 18 0.41 9.56 4.08
CA GLY A 18 -0.10 8.21 4.35
C GLY A 18 0.95 7.25 4.90
N PHE A 19 0.52 6.06 5.29
CA PHE A 19 1.36 5.04 5.95
C PHE A 19 2.64 4.67 5.17
N ILE A 20 2.52 4.22 3.91
CA ILE A 20 3.68 3.86 3.08
C ILE A 20 4.47 5.12 2.74
N GLY A 21 3.77 6.20 2.40
CA GLY A 21 4.38 7.47 2.00
C GLY A 21 5.27 8.06 3.08
N SER A 22 4.82 8.05 4.34
CA SER A 22 5.60 8.64 5.43
C SER A 22 6.84 7.81 5.77
N ASN A 23 6.74 6.49 5.70
CA ASN A 23 7.90 5.62 5.91
C ASN A 23 8.92 5.74 4.75
N LEU A 24 8.45 5.90 3.51
CA LEU A 24 9.31 6.14 2.35
C LEU A 24 9.97 7.52 2.40
N ALA A 25 9.22 8.56 2.78
CA ALA A 25 9.74 9.90 3.03
C ALA A 25 10.84 9.86 4.10
N ASP A 26 10.59 9.21 5.24
CA ASP A 26 11.57 9.08 6.32
C ASP A 26 12.86 8.42 5.87
N SER A 27 12.76 7.32 5.10
CA SER A 27 13.92 6.62 4.55
C SER A 27 14.73 7.51 3.61
N LEU A 28 14.08 8.24 2.70
CA LEU A 28 14.76 9.12 1.75
C LEU A 28 15.42 10.31 2.46
N LEU A 29 14.71 10.97 3.38
CA LEU A 29 15.20 12.11 4.13
C LEU A 29 16.37 11.74 5.06
N SER A 30 16.34 10.54 5.66
CA SER A 30 17.44 10.03 6.49
C SER A 30 18.74 9.85 5.68
N ASP A 31 18.64 9.56 4.38
CA ASP A 31 19.79 9.54 3.46
C ASP A 31 20.14 10.94 2.91
N GLY A 32 19.47 11.98 3.41
CA GLY A 32 19.66 13.36 3.01
C GLY A 32 19.03 13.73 1.67
N VAL A 33 18.22 12.86 1.06
CA VAL A 33 17.48 13.16 -0.17
C VAL A 33 16.33 14.12 0.14
N PRO A 34 16.24 15.28 -0.53
CA PRO A 34 15.10 16.18 -0.37
C PRO A 34 13.80 15.52 -0.82
N VAL A 35 12.73 15.69 -0.04
CA VAL A 35 11.42 15.11 -0.32
C VAL A 35 10.35 16.18 -0.38
N LEU A 36 9.52 16.12 -1.41
CA LEU A 36 8.28 16.87 -1.55
C LEU A 36 7.11 15.93 -1.26
N VAL A 37 6.43 16.12 -0.13
CA VAL A 37 5.18 15.42 0.17
C VAL A 37 4.02 16.20 -0.43
N ILE A 38 3.17 15.53 -1.20
CA ILE A 38 1.92 16.08 -1.71
C ILE A 38 0.79 15.22 -1.17
N ASP A 39 -0.15 15.80 -0.44
CA ASP A 39 -1.25 15.07 0.20
C ASP A 39 -2.43 16.01 0.49
N ASN A 40 -3.67 15.51 0.50
CA ASN A 40 -4.84 16.33 0.83
C ASN A 40 -5.28 16.20 2.31
N LEU A 41 -4.59 15.37 3.09
CA LEU A 41 -4.84 15.13 4.51
C LEU A 41 -6.24 14.57 4.83
N SER A 42 -6.91 14.03 3.81
CA SER A 42 -8.28 13.49 3.94
C SER A 42 -8.39 12.32 4.91
N ARG A 43 -7.30 11.57 5.11
CA ARG A 43 -7.31 10.39 5.97
C ARG A 43 -6.96 10.73 7.42
N PRO A 44 -7.78 10.29 8.40
CA PRO A 44 -7.47 10.52 9.82
C PRO A 44 -6.08 9.99 10.23
N GLY A 45 -5.34 10.82 10.98
CA GLY A 45 -4.02 10.48 11.53
C GLY A 45 -2.84 10.79 10.62
N VAL A 46 -3.04 11.11 9.34
CA VAL A 46 -1.92 11.42 8.42
C VAL A 46 -1.25 12.76 8.74
N ASP A 47 -1.97 13.68 9.38
CA ASP A 47 -1.43 14.92 9.96
C ASP A 47 -0.36 14.62 11.01
N GLN A 48 -0.53 13.57 11.82
CA GLN A 48 0.45 13.13 12.80
C GLN A 48 1.73 12.60 12.13
N ASN A 49 1.62 11.97 10.95
CA ASN A 49 2.76 11.54 10.14
C ASN A 49 3.55 12.72 9.60
N LEU A 50 2.86 13.75 9.10
CA LEU A 50 3.52 14.98 8.67
C LEU A 50 4.24 15.70 9.80
N ALA A 51 3.57 15.86 10.95
CA ALA A 51 4.18 16.48 12.12
C ALA A 51 5.45 15.74 12.56
N TRP A 52 5.40 14.41 12.56
CA TRP A 52 6.56 13.56 12.84
C TRP A 52 7.71 13.75 11.84
N LEU A 53 7.41 13.75 10.53
CA LEU A 53 8.43 13.98 9.50
C LEU A 53 9.05 15.37 9.61
N ALA A 54 8.24 16.40 9.81
CA ALA A 54 8.69 17.78 9.94
C ALA A 54 9.58 17.96 11.17
N GLN A 55 9.19 17.37 12.31
CA GLN A 55 9.99 17.39 13.53
C GLN A 55 11.35 16.69 13.37
N LYS A 56 11.39 15.57 12.65
CA LYS A 56 12.60 14.75 12.48
C LYS A 56 13.57 15.33 11.44
N HIS A 57 13.07 15.89 10.34
CA HIS A 57 13.91 16.21 9.17
C HIS A 57 13.99 17.70 8.80
N GLY A 58 13.13 18.55 9.37
CA GLY A 58 13.18 20.00 9.19
C GLY A 58 13.17 20.43 7.73
N ASN A 59 14.20 21.18 7.30
CA ASN A 59 14.25 21.88 6.01
C ASN A 59 14.43 20.98 4.77
N LYS A 60 14.68 19.68 4.93
CA LYS A 60 14.77 18.75 3.79
C LYS A 60 13.40 18.23 3.33
N LEU A 61 12.35 18.49 4.12
CA LEU A 61 10.98 18.17 3.80
C LEU A 61 10.24 19.43 3.33
N ALA A 62 9.57 19.34 2.20
CA ALA A 62 8.55 20.29 1.76
C ALA A 62 7.21 19.56 1.72
N VAL A 63 6.14 20.28 2.02
CA VAL A 63 4.79 19.74 2.09
C VAL A 63 3.87 20.66 1.32
N GLU A 64 3.11 20.09 0.38
CA GLU A 64 2.07 20.79 -0.37
C GLU A 64 0.74 20.10 -0.13
N THR A 65 -0.24 20.86 0.36
CA THR A 65 -1.58 20.32 0.63
C THR A 65 -2.44 20.45 -0.63
N VAL A 66 -2.46 19.40 -1.45
CA VAL A 66 -3.08 19.42 -2.78
C VAL A 66 -3.81 18.10 -3.02
N ASP A 67 -4.98 18.18 -3.64
CA ASP A 67 -5.72 17.00 -4.07
C ASP A 67 -5.13 16.46 -5.38
N VAL A 68 -4.95 15.15 -5.48
CA VAL A 68 -4.43 14.50 -6.69
C VAL A 68 -5.36 14.70 -7.90
N ARG A 69 -6.63 15.03 -7.66
CA ARG A 69 -7.62 15.35 -8.70
C ARG A 69 -7.38 16.73 -9.35
N ASP A 70 -6.66 17.62 -8.67
CA ASP A 70 -6.37 18.99 -9.13
C ASP A 70 -5.13 19.04 -10.02
N GLY A 71 -5.27 18.49 -11.24
CA GLY A 71 -4.15 18.33 -12.18
C GLY A 71 -3.39 19.63 -12.50
N ASP A 72 -4.09 20.76 -12.59
CA ASP A 72 -3.47 22.06 -12.90
C ASP A 72 -2.54 22.56 -11.79
N VAL A 73 -2.87 22.25 -10.52
CA VAL A 73 -2.04 22.58 -9.36
C VAL A 73 -0.90 21.57 -9.22
N LEU A 74 -1.21 20.29 -9.46
CA LEU A 74 -0.26 19.19 -9.31
C LEU A 74 0.87 19.24 -10.35
N ALA A 75 0.57 19.63 -11.60
CA ALA A 75 1.53 19.63 -12.70
C ALA A 75 2.81 20.44 -12.44
N PRO A 76 2.77 21.73 -12.05
CA PRO A 76 3.98 22.50 -11.77
C PRO A 76 4.78 21.97 -10.58
N LEU A 77 4.13 21.38 -9.56
CA LEU A 77 4.81 20.78 -8.41
C LEU A 77 5.63 19.54 -8.82
N LEU A 78 5.03 18.67 -9.62
CA LEU A 78 5.68 17.42 -10.06
C LEU A 78 6.76 17.65 -11.13
N ALA A 79 6.61 18.64 -12.01
CA ALA A 79 7.55 18.91 -13.11
C ALA A 79 9.00 19.19 -12.66
N HIS A 80 9.19 19.60 -11.40
CA HIS A 80 10.50 19.88 -10.83
C HIS A 80 11.14 18.68 -10.11
N SER A 81 10.41 17.59 -9.93
CA SER A 81 10.87 16.42 -9.18
C SER A 81 11.85 15.56 -9.98
N LYS A 82 12.77 14.88 -9.29
CA LYS A 82 13.68 13.91 -9.92
C LYS A 82 13.08 12.51 -10.05
N ALA A 83 12.04 12.21 -9.27
CA ALA A 83 11.27 10.97 -9.31
C ALA A 83 9.93 11.20 -8.58
N ILE A 84 8.94 10.38 -8.89
CA ILE A 84 7.60 10.43 -8.30
C ILE A 84 7.23 9.05 -7.77
N PHE A 85 6.93 8.96 -6.48
CA PHE A 85 6.20 7.84 -5.90
C PHE A 85 4.73 8.22 -5.80
N HIS A 86 3.88 7.54 -6.56
CA HIS A 86 2.44 7.78 -6.57
C HIS A 86 1.71 6.76 -5.69
N LEU A 87 1.40 7.20 -4.47
CA LEU A 87 0.79 6.40 -3.39
C LEU A 87 -0.60 6.90 -2.99
N ALA A 88 -1.02 8.08 -3.46
CA ALA A 88 -2.34 8.63 -3.20
C ALA A 88 -3.42 7.76 -3.86
N ALA A 89 -4.39 7.33 -3.06
CA ALA A 89 -5.46 6.46 -3.51
C ALA A 89 -6.65 6.51 -2.55
N GLN A 90 -7.84 6.25 -3.08
CA GLN A 90 -8.93 5.67 -2.30
C GLN A 90 -8.60 4.18 -2.14
N THR A 91 -8.49 3.70 -0.91
CA THR A 91 -7.85 2.41 -0.59
C THR A 91 -8.78 1.33 -0.04
N ALA A 92 -10.05 1.62 0.20
CA ALA A 92 -11.02 0.71 0.79
C ALA A 92 -11.99 0.18 -0.28
N VAL A 93 -12.10 -1.16 -0.37
CA VAL A 93 -13.07 -1.82 -1.26
C VAL A 93 -14.51 -1.45 -0.86
N THR A 94 -14.79 -1.43 0.44
CA THR A 94 -16.11 -1.08 1.00
C THR A 94 -16.52 0.34 0.64
N THR A 95 -15.65 1.33 0.84
CA THR A 95 -15.89 2.73 0.42
C THR A 95 -16.13 2.82 -1.08
N SER A 96 -15.40 2.07 -1.92
CA SER A 96 -15.59 2.10 -3.37
C SER A 96 -16.96 1.61 -3.83
N LEU A 97 -17.61 0.73 -3.06
CA LEU A 97 -18.97 0.25 -3.35
C LEU A 97 -20.03 1.31 -3.00
N VAL A 98 -19.76 2.15 -2.00
CA VAL A 98 -20.68 3.23 -1.57
C VAL A 98 -20.45 4.50 -2.39
N GLN A 99 -19.20 4.83 -2.72
CA GLN A 99 -18.78 6.06 -3.40
C GLN A 99 -17.91 5.76 -4.64
N PRO A 100 -18.42 5.05 -5.66
CA PRO A 100 -17.62 4.61 -6.81
C PRO A 100 -17.08 5.75 -7.66
N SER A 101 -17.80 6.88 -7.77
CA SER A 101 -17.33 8.06 -8.51
C SER A 101 -16.10 8.70 -7.86
N GLU A 102 -16.08 8.77 -6.52
CA GLU A 102 -14.93 9.30 -5.78
C GLU A 102 -13.72 8.37 -5.88
N ASP A 103 -13.95 7.06 -5.78
CA ASP A 103 -12.92 6.05 -6.02
C ASP A 103 -12.29 6.18 -7.42
N PHE A 104 -13.12 6.33 -8.45
CA PHE A 104 -12.67 6.58 -9.83
C PHE A 104 -11.84 7.86 -9.96
N ASP A 105 -12.36 8.98 -9.45
CA ASP A 105 -11.69 10.28 -9.58
C ASP A 105 -10.34 10.30 -8.88
N ILE A 106 -10.23 9.70 -7.70
CA ILE A 106 -8.96 9.65 -6.96
C ILE A 106 -7.99 8.66 -7.62
N ASN A 107 -8.42 7.42 -7.86
CA ASN A 107 -7.51 6.35 -8.27
C ASN A 107 -7.15 6.42 -9.74
N LEU A 108 -8.09 6.67 -10.64
CA LEU A 108 -7.83 6.68 -12.08
C LEU A 108 -7.50 8.08 -12.58
N ARG A 109 -8.40 9.05 -12.39
CA ARG A 109 -8.15 10.43 -12.86
C ARG A 109 -6.96 11.06 -12.15
N GLY A 110 -6.81 10.86 -10.84
CA GLY A 110 -5.63 11.31 -10.10
C GLY A 110 -4.32 10.70 -10.63
N THR A 111 -4.31 9.41 -10.95
CA THR A 111 -3.14 8.77 -11.57
C THR A 111 -2.85 9.35 -12.96
N PHE A 112 -3.88 9.60 -13.76
CA PHE A 112 -3.74 10.23 -15.07
C PHE A 112 -3.12 11.63 -14.95
N ASN A 113 -3.54 12.43 -13.96
CA ASN A 113 -2.95 13.75 -13.68
C ASN A 113 -1.44 13.65 -13.36
N VAL A 114 -1.04 12.68 -12.54
CA VAL A 114 0.38 12.44 -12.21
C VAL A 114 1.18 12.06 -13.45
N LEU A 115 0.65 11.14 -14.26
CA LEU A 115 1.29 10.68 -15.49
C LEU A 115 1.44 11.81 -16.53
N GLU A 116 0.39 12.62 -16.72
CA GLU A 116 0.44 13.77 -17.62
C GLU A 116 1.40 14.85 -17.13
N ALA A 117 1.46 15.12 -15.82
CA ALA A 117 2.45 16.03 -15.25
C ALA A 117 3.88 15.57 -15.53
N ALA A 118 4.17 14.28 -15.32
CA ALA A 118 5.47 13.69 -15.60
C ALA A 118 5.80 13.75 -17.10
N ARG A 119 4.85 13.37 -17.98
CA ARG A 119 5.02 13.36 -19.43
C ARG A 119 5.25 14.76 -20.01
N ARG A 120 4.40 15.74 -19.61
CA ARG A 120 4.45 17.12 -20.12
C ARG A 120 5.65 17.91 -19.59
N SER A 121 6.31 17.43 -18.52
CA SER A 121 7.55 18.05 -18.03
C SER A 121 8.70 18.01 -19.04
N GLY A 122 8.69 17.05 -19.99
CA GLY A 122 9.79 16.82 -20.93
C GLY A 122 11.06 16.21 -20.30
N ARG A 123 11.05 15.83 -19.01
CA ARG A 123 12.23 15.42 -18.24
C ARG A 123 12.36 13.91 -17.99
N ARG A 124 11.55 13.06 -18.65
CA ARG A 124 11.47 11.59 -18.40
C ARG A 124 11.47 11.26 -16.90
N ILE A 125 10.60 11.91 -16.12
CA ILE A 125 10.58 11.75 -14.66
C ILE A 125 10.08 10.33 -14.32
N PRO A 126 10.84 9.53 -13.54
CA PRO A 126 10.40 8.22 -13.09
C PRO A 126 9.10 8.26 -12.28
N VAL A 127 8.18 7.34 -12.55
CA VAL A 127 6.92 7.21 -11.80
C VAL A 127 6.73 5.77 -11.30
N ILE A 128 6.75 5.58 -9.98
CA ILE A 128 6.49 4.28 -9.36
C ILE A 128 5.10 4.33 -8.75
N PHE A 129 4.22 3.41 -9.18
CA PHE A 129 2.82 3.39 -8.80
C PHE A 129 2.50 2.25 -7.81
N ALA A 130 1.80 2.60 -6.75
CA ALA A 130 1.20 1.66 -5.80
C ALA A 130 -0.09 1.06 -6.37
N SER A 131 -0.02 -0.10 -6.99
CA SER A 131 -1.19 -0.91 -7.41
C SER A 131 -1.58 -1.90 -6.30
N THR A 132 -2.39 -2.90 -6.61
CA THR A 132 -3.02 -3.79 -5.63
C THR A 132 -3.20 -5.20 -6.19
N ASN A 133 -3.23 -6.22 -5.32
CA ASN A 133 -3.63 -7.57 -5.68
C ASN A 133 -5.07 -7.72 -6.20
N LYS A 134 -5.93 -6.70 -5.98
CA LYS A 134 -7.33 -6.71 -6.44
C LYS A 134 -7.46 -6.59 -7.96
N VAL A 135 -6.36 -6.30 -8.67
CA VAL A 135 -6.31 -6.38 -10.13
C VAL A 135 -6.45 -7.81 -10.67
N TYR A 136 -6.21 -8.82 -9.82
CA TYR A 136 -6.42 -10.24 -10.14
C TYR A 136 -7.82 -10.75 -9.78
N GLY A 137 -8.72 -9.87 -9.31
CA GLY A 137 -10.12 -10.21 -9.10
C GLY A 137 -10.38 -11.24 -8.03
N GLY A 138 -11.41 -12.05 -8.27
CA GLY A 138 -11.84 -13.12 -7.37
C GLY A 138 -10.94 -14.37 -7.40
N LEU A 139 -9.98 -14.44 -8.33
CA LEU A 139 -9.15 -15.62 -8.58
C LEU A 139 -9.97 -16.91 -8.75
N PRO A 140 -10.97 -16.96 -9.66
CA PRO A 140 -11.89 -18.10 -9.79
C PRO A 140 -11.17 -19.41 -10.11
N ASP A 141 -10.01 -19.35 -10.76
CA ASP A 141 -9.19 -20.51 -11.12
C ASP A 141 -8.36 -21.06 -9.94
N VAL A 142 -8.31 -20.34 -8.81
CA VAL A 142 -7.57 -20.75 -7.61
C VAL A 142 -8.51 -21.51 -6.68
N THR A 143 -8.54 -22.84 -6.84
CA THR A 143 -9.28 -23.71 -5.92
C THR A 143 -8.55 -23.81 -4.58
N VAL A 144 -9.27 -23.56 -3.48
CA VAL A 144 -8.77 -23.68 -2.12
C VAL A 144 -9.52 -24.77 -1.35
N ARG A 145 -8.85 -25.38 -0.38
CA ARG A 145 -9.46 -26.22 0.66
C ARG A 145 -9.21 -25.60 2.02
N GLU A 146 -10.11 -25.84 2.96
CA GLU A 146 -9.90 -25.46 4.35
C GLU A 146 -9.00 -26.49 5.06
N GLU A 147 -8.02 -26.02 5.83
CA GLU A 147 -7.17 -26.83 6.68
C GLU A 147 -6.92 -26.07 7.98
N ASP A 148 -7.28 -26.68 9.11
CA ASP A 148 -7.18 -26.07 10.44
C ASP A 148 -7.75 -24.64 10.51
N ASP A 149 -6.86 -23.65 10.65
CA ASP A 149 -7.16 -22.24 10.83
C ASP A 149 -6.98 -21.40 9.56
N ARG A 150 -6.83 -22.02 8.38
CA ARG A 150 -6.55 -21.32 7.12
C ARG A 150 -7.13 -22.00 5.86
N CYS A 151 -7.24 -21.22 4.79
CA CYS A 151 -7.41 -21.72 3.44
C CYS A 151 -6.04 -22.08 2.83
N VAL A 152 -5.99 -23.17 2.07
CA VAL A 152 -4.78 -23.67 1.40
C VAL A 152 -5.10 -23.94 -0.06
N PRO A 153 -4.30 -23.43 -1.02
CA PRO A 153 -4.46 -23.75 -2.44
C PRO A 153 -4.30 -25.24 -2.71
N CYS A 154 -5.20 -25.80 -3.50
CA CYS A 154 -5.11 -27.19 -3.97
C CYS A 154 -3.92 -27.37 -4.91
N ASP A 155 -3.68 -26.39 -5.78
CA ASP A 155 -2.51 -26.36 -6.66
C ASP A 155 -1.19 -26.26 -5.87
N ALA A 156 -0.23 -27.12 -6.21
CA ALA A 156 1.04 -27.21 -5.50
C ALA A 156 1.99 -26.04 -5.80
N GLY A 157 1.94 -25.50 -7.02
CA GLY A 157 2.75 -24.36 -7.44
C GLY A 157 2.32 -23.08 -6.73
N ILE A 158 1.02 -22.79 -6.71
CA ILE A 158 0.44 -21.65 -5.99
C ILE A 158 0.69 -21.79 -4.49
N ARG A 159 0.56 -22.99 -3.93
CA ARG A 159 0.86 -23.24 -2.51
C ARG A 159 2.32 -22.97 -2.16
N ALA A 160 3.24 -23.32 -3.06
CA ALA A 160 4.68 -23.16 -2.83
C ALA A 160 5.17 -21.73 -3.04
N ASN A 161 4.63 -21.01 -4.04
CA ASN A 161 5.18 -19.73 -4.48
C ASN A 161 4.21 -18.54 -4.37
N GLY A 162 2.90 -18.77 -4.40
CA GLY A 162 1.88 -17.73 -4.49
C GLY A 162 1.38 -17.49 -5.91
N ILE A 163 0.76 -16.33 -6.12
CA ILE A 163 0.22 -15.85 -7.39
C ILE A 163 1.24 -14.90 -8.02
N ASP A 164 1.66 -15.20 -9.25
CA ASP A 164 2.64 -14.40 -9.99
C ASP A 164 1.98 -13.40 -10.96
N GLU A 165 2.79 -12.62 -11.68
CA GLU A 165 2.31 -11.60 -12.62
C GLU A 165 1.79 -12.17 -13.95
N THR A 166 1.87 -13.50 -14.17
CA THR A 166 1.29 -14.17 -15.34
C THR A 166 -0.18 -14.51 -15.13
N CYS A 167 -0.66 -14.43 -13.89
CA CYS A 167 -2.08 -14.51 -13.57
C CYS A 167 -2.88 -13.45 -14.35
N GLY A 168 -3.96 -13.89 -15.00
CA GLY A 168 -4.85 -13.02 -15.77
C GLY A 168 -5.42 -11.89 -14.91
N LEU A 169 -5.56 -10.71 -15.52
CA LEU A 169 -6.23 -9.58 -14.88
C LEU A 169 -7.74 -9.75 -15.00
N ASP A 170 -8.44 -9.57 -13.89
CA ASP A 170 -9.89 -9.64 -13.79
C ASP A 170 -10.36 -8.60 -12.76
N PHE A 171 -10.51 -7.35 -13.19
CA PHE A 171 -10.81 -6.28 -12.23
C PHE A 171 -12.19 -6.46 -11.62
N CYS A 172 -12.22 -6.65 -10.29
CA CYS A 172 -13.46 -6.85 -9.54
C CYS A 172 -13.62 -5.73 -8.51
N THR A 173 -14.86 -5.26 -8.32
CA THR A 173 -15.26 -4.08 -7.53
C THR A 173 -14.80 -2.73 -8.14
N PRO A 174 -15.45 -1.60 -7.81
CA PRO A 174 -15.01 -0.28 -8.30
C PRO A 174 -13.54 0.02 -7.97
N TYR A 175 -13.09 -0.30 -6.74
CA TYR A 175 -11.69 -0.20 -6.35
C TYR A 175 -10.74 -1.00 -7.24
N GLY A 176 -11.08 -2.27 -7.54
CA GLY A 176 -10.28 -3.09 -8.44
C GLY A 176 -10.24 -2.54 -9.86
N CYS A 177 -11.37 -2.02 -10.36
CA CYS A 177 -11.45 -1.39 -11.68
C CYS A 177 -10.64 -0.09 -11.76
N SER A 178 -10.75 0.81 -10.79
CA SER A 178 -10.06 2.10 -10.83
C SER A 178 -8.54 1.92 -10.66
N LYS A 179 -8.10 1.08 -9.72
CA LYS A 179 -6.67 0.73 -9.55
C LYS A 179 -6.13 -0.07 -10.73
N GLY A 180 -6.91 -1.00 -11.28
CA GLY A 180 -6.54 -1.81 -12.43
C GLY A 180 -6.39 -0.99 -13.71
N ALA A 181 -7.32 -0.08 -13.99
CA ALA A 181 -7.18 0.85 -15.11
C ALA A 181 -5.96 1.76 -14.93
N ALA A 182 -5.74 2.30 -13.73
CA ALA A 182 -4.56 3.11 -13.42
C ALA A 182 -3.24 2.33 -13.59
N ASP A 183 -3.19 1.07 -13.11
CA ASP A 183 -2.08 0.12 -13.31
C ASP A 183 -1.75 -0.02 -14.81
N GLN A 184 -2.76 -0.26 -15.64
CA GLN A 184 -2.56 -0.41 -17.08
C GLN A 184 -2.10 0.89 -17.76
N TYR A 185 -2.65 2.05 -17.38
CA TYR A 185 -2.17 3.34 -17.89
C TYR A 185 -0.72 3.61 -17.52
N VAL A 186 -0.30 3.29 -16.28
CA VAL A 186 1.10 3.47 -15.87
C VAL A 186 2.02 2.60 -16.73
N LEU A 187 1.68 1.34 -16.98
CA LEU A 187 2.47 0.45 -17.84
C LEU A 187 2.48 0.92 -19.30
N ASP A 188 1.34 1.37 -19.82
CA ASP A 188 1.22 1.84 -21.19
C ASP A 188 1.99 3.14 -21.43
N TYR A 189 2.05 4.04 -20.44
CA TYR A 189 2.82 5.28 -20.56
C TYR A 189 4.32 5.05 -20.79
N ALA A 190 4.86 3.91 -20.34
CA ALA A 190 6.21 3.50 -20.69
C ALA A 190 6.34 3.12 -22.17
N LYS A 191 5.35 2.42 -22.72
CA LYS A 191 5.33 1.96 -24.12
C LYS A 191 5.06 3.10 -25.09
N SER A 192 4.06 3.92 -24.76
CA SER A 192 3.51 4.96 -25.61
C SER A 192 4.37 6.24 -25.60
N TYR A 193 5.01 6.56 -24.46
CA TYR A 193 5.71 7.82 -24.28
C TYR A 193 7.14 7.68 -23.75
N ASP A 194 7.66 6.46 -23.64
CA ASP A 194 8.99 6.18 -23.06
C ASP A 194 9.17 6.78 -21.65
N LEU A 195 8.08 6.92 -20.90
CA LEU A 195 8.13 7.39 -19.52
C LEU A 195 8.68 6.27 -18.62
N PRO A 196 9.70 6.50 -17.76
CA PRO A 196 10.22 5.46 -16.88
C PRO A 196 9.22 5.12 -15.76
N THR A 197 8.28 4.21 -16.04
CA THR A 197 7.24 3.84 -15.09
C THR A 197 7.39 2.41 -14.58
N ALA A 198 6.96 2.14 -13.36
CA ALA A 198 6.86 0.79 -12.83
C ALA A 198 5.65 0.67 -11.90
N VAL A 199 5.10 -0.54 -11.82
CA VAL A 199 3.92 -0.83 -11.01
C VAL A 199 4.24 -1.87 -9.94
N LEU A 200 3.84 -1.59 -8.70
CA LEU A 200 3.89 -2.55 -7.59
C LEU A 200 2.47 -3.00 -7.23
N ARG A 201 2.11 -4.22 -7.59
CA ARG A 201 0.83 -4.87 -7.25
C ARG A 201 0.91 -5.44 -5.86
N MET A 202 0.54 -4.62 -4.89
CA MET A 202 0.77 -4.93 -3.48
C MET A 202 -0.26 -5.90 -2.91
N SER A 203 0.23 -6.81 -2.08
CA SER A 203 -0.57 -7.52 -1.09
C SER A 203 -0.75 -6.67 0.18
N CYS A 204 -0.82 -7.27 1.36
CA CYS A 204 -1.04 -6.56 2.61
C CYS A 204 0.27 -5.99 3.18
N ILE A 205 0.42 -4.67 3.16
CA ILE A 205 1.55 -3.97 3.82
C ILE A 205 1.11 -3.50 5.21
N TYR A 206 1.99 -3.67 6.20
CA TYR A 206 1.74 -3.26 7.58
C TYR A 206 3.02 -2.84 8.31
N GLY A 207 2.89 -2.10 9.41
CA GLY A 207 4.03 -1.64 10.21
C GLY A 207 3.78 -0.28 10.87
N PRO A 208 4.79 0.27 11.55
CA PRO A 208 4.70 1.57 12.24
C PRO A 208 4.15 2.69 11.36
N ARG A 209 3.46 3.65 11.99
CA ARG A 209 2.76 4.77 11.31
C ARG A 209 1.51 4.36 10.51
N GLN A 210 1.08 3.11 10.59
CA GLN A 210 -0.21 2.67 10.04
C GLN A 210 -1.35 2.90 11.05
N PHE A 211 -2.23 3.84 10.74
CA PHE A 211 -3.48 4.04 11.48
C PHE A 211 -4.59 3.17 10.87
N GLY A 212 -4.60 1.89 11.26
CA GLY A 212 -5.53 0.88 10.71
C GLY A 212 -6.97 1.10 11.15
N THR A 213 -7.91 0.92 10.22
CA THR A 213 -9.36 0.94 10.43
C THR A 213 -9.96 -0.43 10.05
N GLU A 214 -11.24 -0.64 10.35
CA GLU A 214 -11.92 -1.89 9.99
C GLU A 214 -11.90 -2.14 8.46
N ASP A 215 -11.95 -1.07 7.67
CA ASP A 215 -11.94 -1.15 6.21
C ASP A 215 -10.53 -1.23 5.60
N GLN A 216 -9.48 -0.90 6.35
CA GLN A 216 -8.13 -0.83 5.82
C GLN A 216 -7.02 -1.06 6.85
N GLY A 217 -6.04 -1.90 6.50
CA GLY A 217 -4.88 -2.15 7.34
C GLY A 217 -5.25 -3.10 8.49
N TRP A 218 -5.76 -4.28 8.14
CA TRP A 218 -6.35 -5.24 9.08
C TRP A 218 -5.41 -5.66 10.21
N VAL A 219 -4.09 -5.78 9.94
CA VAL A 219 -3.09 -6.10 10.98
C VAL A 219 -3.04 -5.02 12.05
N ALA A 220 -2.91 -3.75 11.64
CA ALA A 220 -2.92 -2.61 12.57
C ALA A 220 -4.27 -2.46 13.27
N HIS A 221 -5.37 -2.65 12.55
CA HIS A 221 -6.72 -2.60 13.13
C HIS A 221 -6.91 -3.65 14.24
N PHE A 222 -6.52 -4.91 14.01
CA PHE A 222 -6.65 -5.96 15.02
C PHE A 222 -5.77 -5.70 16.24
N LEU A 223 -4.53 -5.23 16.05
CA LEU A 223 -3.65 -4.85 17.16
C LEU A 223 -4.23 -3.68 17.96
N LEU A 224 -4.69 -2.62 17.29
CA LEU A 224 -5.33 -1.47 17.94
C LEU A 224 -6.57 -1.90 18.74
N SER A 225 -7.46 -2.69 18.14
CA SER A 225 -8.66 -3.19 18.82
C SER A 225 -8.32 -4.07 20.01
N ALA A 226 -7.34 -4.97 19.90
CA ALA A 226 -6.86 -5.80 21.01
C ALA A 226 -6.27 -4.96 22.16
N LEU A 227 -5.38 -4.01 21.85
CA LEU A 227 -4.74 -3.13 22.84
C LEU A 227 -5.74 -2.19 23.52
N SER A 228 -6.78 -1.75 22.80
CA SER A 228 -7.86 -0.93 23.35
C SER A 228 -9.01 -1.72 23.97
N GLY A 229 -8.97 -3.06 23.94
CA GLY A 229 -10.05 -3.91 24.48
C GLY A 229 -11.38 -3.81 23.71
N ARG A 230 -11.35 -3.37 22.45
CA ARG A 230 -12.53 -3.28 21.58
C ARG A 230 -12.82 -4.61 20.89
N PRO A 231 -14.09 -4.92 20.57
CA PRO A 231 -14.42 -6.08 19.75
C PRO A 231 -13.74 -6.03 18.38
N ILE A 232 -13.40 -7.21 17.86
CA ILE A 232 -12.87 -7.41 16.51
C ILE A 232 -13.90 -8.16 15.68
N THR A 233 -14.30 -7.60 14.55
CA THR A 233 -15.20 -8.27 13.59
C THR A 233 -14.37 -9.06 12.57
N ILE A 234 -14.73 -10.33 12.37
CA ILE A 234 -14.24 -11.18 11.30
C ILE A 234 -15.36 -11.32 10.26
N TYR A 235 -15.08 -10.91 9.03
CA TYR A 235 -15.99 -11.10 7.90
C TYR A 235 -15.72 -12.46 7.26
N GLY A 236 -16.73 -13.33 7.25
CA GLY A 236 -16.60 -14.74 6.87
C GLY A 236 -16.07 -15.61 8.02
N ASN A 237 -15.41 -16.72 7.68
CA ASN A 237 -14.96 -17.70 8.68
C ASN A 237 -13.58 -17.38 9.31
N GLY A 238 -12.87 -16.34 8.85
CA GLY A 238 -11.54 -15.95 9.35
C GLY A 238 -10.36 -16.79 8.83
N LYS A 239 -10.61 -17.74 7.93
CA LYS A 239 -9.59 -18.62 7.36
C LYS A 239 -8.95 -18.05 6.09
N GLN A 240 -9.45 -16.94 5.56
CA GLN A 240 -8.84 -16.31 4.39
C GLN A 240 -7.38 -15.94 4.68
N VAL A 241 -6.51 -16.17 3.69
CA VAL A 241 -5.06 -15.99 3.83
C VAL A 241 -4.56 -14.82 3.01
N ARG A 242 -3.72 -13.99 3.62
CA ARG A 242 -2.91 -12.99 2.96
C ARG A 242 -1.46 -13.17 3.38
N ASP A 243 -0.53 -12.96 2.46
CA ASP A 243 0.83 -12.64 2.88
C ASP A 243 0.91 -11.19 3.39
N ILE A 244 1.61 -11.01 4.51
CA ILE A 244 1.81 -9.69 5.11
C ILE A 244 3.27 -9.26 5.00
N LEU A 245 3.51 -8.05 4.51
CA LEU A 245 4.84 -7.49 4.32
C LEU A 245 5.06 -6.30 5.26
N HIS A 246 6.19 -6.33 5.97
CA HIS A 246 6.56 -5.22 6.85
C HIS A 246 6.94 -3.97 6.03
N VAL A 247 6.59 -2.79 6.51
CA VAL A 247 6.77 -1.52 5.78
C VAL A 247 8.22 -1.23 5.43
N SER A 248 9.18 -1.66 6.25
CA SER A 248 10.62 -1.49 5.95
C SER A 248 11.01 -2.21 4.66
N ASP A 249 10.52 -3.44 4.48
CA ASP A 249 10.81 -4.25 3.31
C ASP A 249 10.08 -3.70 2.07
N ALA A 250 8.85 -3.20 2.26
CA ALA A 250 8.13 -2.50 1.19
C ALA A 250 8.88 -1.23 0.75
N VAL A 251 9.34 -0.40 1.67
CA VAL A 251 10.15 0.81 1.38
C VAL A 251 11.43 0.43 0.62
N ALA A 252 12.11 -0.63 1.03
CA ALA A 252 13.29 -1.14 0.32
C ALA A 252 12.95 -1.54 -1.13
N ALA A 253 11.81 -2.18 -1.37
CA ALA A 253 11.35 -2.52 -2.72
C ALA A 253 11.08 -1.27 -3.57
N TYR A 254 10.34 -0.28 -3.06
CA TYR A 254 10.08 0.98 -3.76
C TYR A 254 11.38 1.69 -4.18
N ARG A 255 12.35 1.75 -3.26
CA ARG A 255 13.67 2.34 -3.54
C ARG A 255 14.46 1.53 -4.56
N GLY A 256 14.43 0.21 -4.47
CA GLY A 256 15.07 -0.69 -5.43
C GLY A 256 14.49 -0.54 -6.85
N VAL A 257 13.16 -0.45 -6.96
CA VAL A 257 12.47 -0.18 -8.23
C VAL A 257 12.94 1.15 -8.83
N LEU A 258 12.97 2.22 -8.04
CA LEU A 258 13.45 3.52 -8.53
C LEU A 258 14.92 3.44 -8.98
N ALA A 259 15.77 2.76 -8.22
CA ALA A 259 17.19 2.62 -8.54
C ALA A 259 17.45 1.83 -9.84
N ARG A 260 16.53 0.95 -10.24
CA ARG A 260 16.60 0.13 -11.46
C ARG A 260 15.66 0.57 -12.56
N ILE A 261 15.00 1.73 -12.44
CA ILE A 261 13.83 2.08 -13.24
C ILE A 261 14.08 2.04 -14.76
N GLU A 262 15.28 2.40 -15.23
CA GLU A 262 15.59 2.35 -16.67
C GLU A 262 15.66 0.92 -17.22
N ASP A 263 16.07 -0.06 -16.41
CA ASP A 263 16.16 -1.47 -16.80
C ASP A 263 14.77 -2.14 -16.80
N ILE A 264 13.83 -1.62 -15.99
CA ILE A 264 12.56 -2.28 -15.68
C ILE A 264 11.32 -1.48 -16.09
N LYS A 265 11.49 -0.34 -16.77
CA LYS A 265 10.39 0.53 -17.17
C LYS A 265 9.30 -0.24 -17.93
N GLY A 266 8.05 0.07 -17.65
CA GLY A 266 6.89 -0.60 -18.23
C GLY A 266 6.59 -1.99 -17.66
N GLN A 267 7.21 -2.37 -16.54
CA GLN A 267 6.93 -3.64 -15.87
C GLN A 267 6.10 -3.48 -14.59
N ALA A 268 5.27 -4.49 -14.34
CA ALA A 268 4.60 -4.70 -13.06
C ALA A 268 5.30 -5.80 -12.25
N PHE A 269 5.27 -5.65 -10.94
CA PHE A 269 5.79 -6.63 -9.99
C PHE A 269 4.78 -6.86 -8.86
N ASN A 270 4.57 -8.10 -8.47
CA ASN A 270 3.86 -8.43 -7.25
C ASN A 270 4.76 -8.13 -6.05
N LEU A 271 4.20 -7.44 -5.04
CA LEU A 271 4.92 -7.09 -3.83
C LEU A 271 4.13 -7.54 -2.61
N GLY A 272 4.70 -8.46 -1.84
CA GLY A 272 4.10 -8.99 -0.63
C GLY A 272 5.12 -9.71 0.24
N GLY A 273 4.65 -10.34 1.31
CA GLY A 273 5.48 -11.09 2.24
C GLY A 273 5.90 -12.46 1.71
N GLY A 274 5.25 -12.94 0.66
CA GLY A 274 5.46 -14.26 0.08
C GLY A 274 4.97 -15.39 0.99
N PRO A 275 5.16 -16.66 0.57
CA PRO A 275 4.67 -17.84 1.27
C PRO A 275 5.13 -17.95 2.73
N GLY A 276 6.35 -17.49 3.04
CA GLY A 276 6.89 -17.50 4.41
C GLY A 276 6.16 -16.57 5.39
N ASN A 277 5.45 -15.57 4.87
CA ASN A 277 4.67 -14.60 5.65
C ASN A 277 3.16 -14.69 5.34
N ALA A 278 2.68 -15.84 4.85
CA ALA A 278 1.27 -16.11 4.62
C ALA A 278 0.53 -16.40 5.93
N VAL A 279 -0.46 -15.57 6.27
CA VAL A 279 -1.15 -15.57 7.56
C VAL A 279 -2.67 -15.48 7.35
N SER A 280 -3.44 -16.28 8.07
CA SER A 280 -4.90 -16.12 8.14
C SER A 280 -5.32 -15.17 9.26
N LEU A 281 -6.56 -14.67 9.22
CA LEU A 281 -7.08 -13.82 10.30
C LEU A 281 -7.01 -14.55 11.66
N ARG A 282 -7.35 -15.84 11.69
CA ARG A 282 -7.28 -16.69 12.89
C ARG A 282 -5.85 -16.84 13.43
N MET A 283 -4.88 -17.11 12.55
CA MET A 283 -3.47 -17.21 12.93
C MET A 283 -2.97 -15.91 13.55
N LEU A 284 -3.29 -14.75 12.94
CA LEU A 284 -2.89 -13.46 13.47
C LEU A 284 -3.53 -13.18 14.82
N LEU A 285 -4.84 -13.42 14.98
CA LEU A 285 -5.54 -13.16 16.24
C LEU A 285 -4.99 -14.01 17.39
N LYS A 286 -4.64 -15.27 17.12
CA LYS A 286 -3.95 -16.12 18.10
C LYS A 286 -2.62 -15.49 18.52
N GLN A 287 -1.79 -15.07 17.56
CA GLN A 287 -0.51 -14.42 17.83
C GLN A 287 -0.67 -13.10 18.61
N ILE A 288 -1.69 -12.30 18.29
CA ILE A 288 -2.00 -11.05 19.00
C ILE A 288 -2.42 -11.35 20.45
N GLY A 289 -3.26 -12.35 20.68
CA GLY A 289 -3.66 -12.78 22.03
C GLY A 289 -2.45 -13.19 22.87
N GLU A 290 -1.56 -14.02 22.31
CA GLU A 290 -0.31 -14.44 22.94
C GLU A 290 0.63 -13.26 23.23
N LEU A 291 0.80 -12.36 22.27
CA LEU A 291 1.70 -11.20 22.38
C LEU A 291 1.21 -10.18 23.41
N THR A 292 -0.10 -9.93 23.46
CA THR A 292 -0.69 -8.91 24.33
C THR A 292 -1.10 -9.45 25.70
N GLY A 293 -1.16 -10.77 25.87
CA GLY A 293 -1.69 -11.42 27.07
C GLY A 293 -3.18 -11.16 27.30
N ARG A 294 -3.94 -10.81 26.24
CA ARG A 294 -5.35 -10.39 26.33
C ARG A 294 -6.29 -11.43 25.73
N ASN A 295 -7.46 -11.57 26.36
CA ASN A 295 -8.59 -12.26 25.78
C ASN A 295 -9.28 -11.36 24.75
N LEU A 296 -9.27 -11.76 23.49
CA LEU A 296 -9.84 -10.99 22.39
C LEU A 296 -11.35 -11.23 22.27
N SER A 297 -12.14 -10.17 22.22
CA SER A 297 -13.58 -10.25 21.94
C SER A 297 -13.80 -10.30 20.42
N ILE A 298 -14.18 -11.46 19.90
CA ILE A 298 -14.32 -11.70 18.45
C ILE A 298 -15.80 -11.83 18.08
N ARG A 299 -16.22 -11.11 17.04
CA ARG A 299 -17.53 -11.21 16.39
C ARG A 299 -17.36 -11.70 14.96
N TYR A 300 -18.39 -12.35 14.42
CA TYR A 300 -18.40 -12.80 13.04
C TYR A 300 -19.53 -12.11 12.29
N ASP A 301 -19.27 -11.75 11.04
CA ASP A 301 -20.24 -11.16 10.11
C ASP A 301 -20.11 -11.81 8.72
N ARG A 302 -20.98 -11.42 7.79
CA ARG A 302 -21.01 -11.92 6.41
C ARG A 302 -19.69 -11.63 5.69
N GLU A 303 -19.36 -12.46 4.71
CA GLU A 303 -18.16 -12.27 3.90
C GLU A 303 -18.21 -10.95 3.11
N ARG A 304 -17.05 -10.31 2.95
CA ARG A 304 -16.94 -9.07 2.17
C ARG A 304 -17.02 -9.38 0.69
N THR A 305 -17.74 -8.53 -0.05
CA THR A 305 -17.79 -8.61 -1.52
C THR A 305 -16.40 -8.46 -2.12
N GLY A 306 -16.01 -9.40 -2.99
CA GLY A 306 -14.69 -9.39 -3.63
C GLY A 306 -13.52 -9.77 -2.71
N ASP A 307 -13.80 -10.37 -1.55
CA ASP A 307 -12.72 -10.95 -0.74
C ASP A 307 -12.17 -12.20 -1.43
N GLN A 308 -10.84 -12.33 -1.45
CA GLN A 308 -10.18 -13.52 -2.00
C GLN A 308 -10.00 -14.52 -0.85
N PRO A 309 -10.33 -15.81 -0.99
CA PRO A 309 -10.07 -16.77 0.08
C PRO A 309 -8.56 -16.98 0.30
N PHE A 310 -7.75 -16.75 -0.73
CA PHE A 310 -6.30 -16.83 -0.66
C PHE A 310 -5.68 -15.82 -1.61
N PHE A 311 -4.72 -15.03 -1.12
CA PHE A 311 -3.79 -14.28 -1.97
C PHE A 311 -2.43 -14.25 -1.29
N VAL A 312 -1.41 -14.76 -1.96
CA VAL A 312 -0.02 -14.64 -1.55
C VAL A 312 0.74 -14.16 -2.78
N ALA A 313 1.51 -13.08 -2.65
CA ALA A 313 2.32 -12.60 -3.76
C ALA A 313 3.48 -13.57 -4.02
N ASP A 314 3.60 -14.04 -5.25
CA ASP A 314 4.86 -14.60 -5.72
C ASP A 314 5.84 -13.45 -6.00
N THR A 315 6.87 -13.35 -5.17
CA THR A 315 7.85 -12.27 -5.21
C THR A 315 9.08 -12.60 -6.06
N ARG A 316 9.17 -13.79 -6.67
CA ARG A 316 10.39 -14.23 -7.37
C ARG A 316 10.83 -13.26 -8.47
N LYS A 317 9.88 -12.66 -9.20
CA LYS A 317 10.19 -11.68 -10.24
C LYS A 317 10.91 -10.45 -9.69
N ILE A 318 10.38 -9.83 -8.62
CA ILE A 318 11.01 -8.65 -8.01
C ILE A 318 12.33 -9.00 -7.31
N GLU A 319 12.41 -10.20 -6.71
CA GLU A 319 13.64 -10.69 -6.07
C GLU A 319 14.78 -10.85 -7.08
N VAL A 320 14.53 -11.54 -8.20
CA VAL A 320 15.53 -11.74 -9.27
C VAL A 320 15.93 -10.41 -9.90
N THR A 321 14.97 -9.51 -10.10
CA THR A 321 15.21 -8.25 -10.82
C THR A 321 15.99 -7.24 -9.98
N LEU A 322 15.72 -7.17 -8.66
CA LEU A 322 16.29 -6.13 -7.79
C LEU A 322 17.36 -6.65 -6.83
N GLY A 323 17.47 -7.97 -6.63
CA GLY A 323 18.18 -8.55 -5.50
C GLY A 323 17.52 -8.24 -4.15
N TRP A 324 16.25 -7.83 -4.17
CA TRP A 324 15.43 -7.56 -2.98
C TRP A 324 14.90 -8.86 -2.41
N LYS A 325 14.61 -8.91 -1.10
CA LYS A 325 13.83 -9.98 -0.47
C LYS A 325 13.14 -9.44 0.78
N ALA A 326 11.99 -10.00 1.14
CA ALA A 326 11.41 -9.76 2.47
C ALA A 326 12.30 -10.39 3.56
N HIS A 327 12.71 -9.58 4.54
CA HIS A 327 13.60 -10.01 5.62
C HIS A 327 12.87 -10.10 6.96
N VAL A 328 11.82 -9.30 7.16
CA VAL A 328 11.06 -9.30 8.40
C VAL A 328 10.04 -10.43 8.38
N THR A 329 10.14 -11.34 9.34
CA THR A 329 9.12 -12.38 9.51
C THR A 329 7.81 -11.76 9.99
N TRP A 330 6.68 -12.37 9.66
CA TRP A 330 5.37 -11.85 10.04
C TRP A 330 5.21 -11.74 11.56
N ARG A 331 5.85 -12.62 12.35
CA ARG A 331 5.81 -12.56 13.82
C ARG A 331 6.63 -11.40 14.35
N ASP A 332 7.82 -11.17 13.80
CA ASP A 332 8.69 -10.08 14.23
C ASP A 332 8.09 -8.72 13.85
N GLY A 333 7.53 -8.59 12.65
CA GLY A 333 6.89 -7.35 12.24
C GLY A 333 5.59 -7.07 13.02
N VAL A 334 4.80 -8.10 13.38
CA VAL A 334 3.62 -7.92 14.25
C VAL A 334 4.04 -7.44 15.64
N ARG A 335 5.16 -7.96 16.16
CA ARG A 335 5.75 -7.48 17.42
C ARG A 335 6.21 -6.03 17.29
N ASP A 336 6.94 -5.68 16.25
CA ASP A 336 7.40 -4.30 16.01
C ASP A 336 6.23 -3.31 15.96
N LEU A 337 5.17 -3.64 15.24
CA LEU A 337 3.96 -2.81 15.19
C LEU A 337 3.29 -2.73 16.57
N ALA A 338 3.17 -3.83 17.30
CA ALA A 338 2.58 -3.82 18.65
C ALA A 338 3.38 -2.91 19.61
N ASP A 339 4.71 -3.02 19.60
CA ASP A 339 5.61 -2.21 20.42
C ASP A 339 5.55 -0.73 20.04
N TRP A 340 5.41 -0.43 18.74
CA TRP A 340 5.19 0.92 18.26
C TRP A 340 3.85 1.50 18.75
N LEU A 341 2.75 0.73 18.63
CA LEU A 341 1.41 1.16 19.06
C LEU A 341 1.33 1.39 20.58
N GLN A 342 1.96 0.52 21.38
CA GLN A 342 2.01 0.67 22.84
C GLN A 342 2.74 1.95 23.27
N ARG A 343 3.86 2.28 22.61
CA ARG A 343 4.63 3.49 22.89
C ARG A 343 3.89 4.78 22.54
N HIS A 344 3.06 4.73 21.49
CA HIS A 344 2.41 5.93 20.95
C HIS A 344 0.95 6.09 21.36
N ARG A 345 0.42 5.18 22.22
CA ARG A 345 -0.95 5.19 22.81
C ARG A 345 -1.97 5.93 21.94
N LEU A 346 -2.16 5.45 20.72
CA LEU A 346 -3.14 6.01 19.82
C LEU A 346 -4.51 5.57 20.34
N GLU A 347 -5.24 6.48 20.98
CA GLU A 347 -6.66 6.25 21.21
C GLU A 347 -7.33 6.17 19.85
N PRO A 348 -8.03 5.07 19.54
CA PRO A 348 -8.76 5.01 18.30
C PRO A 348 -9.97 5.93 18.40
N GLU A 349 -10.07 6.91 17.49
CA GLU A 349 -11.31 7.65 17.25
C GLU A 349 -12.46 6.64 17.03
N PRO A 350 -13.64 6.87 17.63
CA PRO A 350 -14.80 6.01 17.39
C PRO A 350 -15.13 5.99 15.90
N ALA A 351 -15.43 4.80 15.36
CA ALA A 351 -15.85 4.64 13.98
C ALA A 351 -17.07 5.53 13.73
N ARG A 352 -16.89 6.59 12.94
CA ARG A 352 -18.02 7.33 12.37
C ARG A 352 -18.59 6.43 11.28
N TYR A 353 -19.66 5.73 11.60
CA TYR A 353 -20.51 5.10 10.60
C TYR A 353 -20.98 6.22 9.67
N VAL A 354 -20.43 6.26 8.46
CA VAL A 354 -21.00 7.05 7.38
C VAL A 354 -22.25 6.29 6.96
N ALA A 355 -23.40 6.82 7.34
CA ALA A 355 -24.71 6.29 6.97
C ALA A 355 -24.98 6.47 5.46
#